data_AF-A0A0L6J883-F1
#
_entry.id   AF-A0A0L6J883-F1
#
_cell.length_a   1.000
_cell.length_b   1.000
_cell.length_c   1.000
_cell.angle_alpha   90.00
_cell.angle_beta   90.00
_cell.angle_gamma   90.00
#
_symmetry.space_group_name_H-M   'P 1'
#
loop_
_entity.id
_entity.type
_entity.pdbx_description
1 polymer ?
#
loop_
_entity_poly.entity_id
_entity_poly.type
_entity_poly.pdbx_seq_one_letter_code
_entity_poly.pdbx_strand_id
1 'polypeptide(L)'
;MNASVERVRDALAELIKAALISDDDKSLACREAGRDKLAALAADPPTAGSLRMDGAWTLAIQLAETPELAPEEGQVNLTLPRACPFTFDEILDPGFDLDLAVDRVRKSASTG
;
A
#
# COMPACT_ATOMS: atom_id res chain seq x y z
N MET A 1 0.04 1.61 -19.56
CA MET A 1 0.66 1.81 -18.23
C MET A 1 1.72 0.74 -18.04
N ASN A 2 2.77 0.95 -17.24
CA ASN A 2 3.85 -0.04 -17.07
C ASN A 2 3.38 -1.14 -16.09
N ALA A 3 3.30 -2.39 -16.53
CA ALA A 3 2.79 -3.51 -15.73
C ALA A 3 3.49 -3.67 -14.38
N SER A 4 4.77 -3.32 -14.31
CA SER A 4 5.54 -3.31 -13.05
C SER A 4 5.03 -2.27 -12.05
N VAL A 5 4.69 -1.08 -12.54
CA VAL A 5 4.14 0.02 -11.72
C VAL A 5 2.75 -0.38 -11.22
N GLU A 6 1.94 -1.04 -12.04
CA GLU A 6 0.60 -1.50 -11.65
C GLU A 6 0.64 -2.55 -10.56
N ARG A 7 1.54 -3.54 -10.66
CA ARG A 7 1.70 -4.56 -9.61
C ARG A 7 2.13 -3.95 -8.27
N VAL A 8 3.09 -3.03 -8.30
CA VAL A 8 3.56 -2.34 -7.09
C VAL A 8 2.47 -1.42 -6.52
N ARG A 9 1.77 -0.65 -7.38
CA ARG A 9 0.61 0.15 -7.00
C ARG A 9 -0.43 -0.71 -6.28
N ASP A 10 -0.78 -1.86 -6.83
CA ASP A 10 -1.83 -2.70 -6.28
C ASP A 10 -1.43 -3.28 -4.91
N ALA A 11 -0.16 -3.66 -4.74
CA ALA A 11 0.34 -4.10 -3.43
C ALA A 11 0.30 -2.96 -2.40
N LEU A 12 0.73 -1.76 -2.78
CA LEU A 12 0.70 -0.57 -1.93
C LEU A 12 -0.74 -0.14 -1.59
N ALA A 13 -1.69 -0.30 -2.52
CA ALA A 13 -3.08 0.08 -2.30
C ALA A 13 -3.72 -0.79 -1.20
N GLU A 14 -3.44 -2.10 -1.18
CA GLU A 14 -3.94 -2.97 -0.12
C GLU A 14 -3.35 -2.63 1.26
N LEU A 15 -2.08 -2.22 1.32
CA LEU A 15 -1.46 -1.71 2.56
C LEU A 15 -2.14 -0.43 3.05
N ILE A 16 -2.45 0.50 2.14
CA ILE A 16 -3.15 1.75 2.48
C ILE A 16 -4.55 1.42 2.99
N LYS A 17 -5.33 0.61 2.28
CA LYS A 17 -6.67 0.20 2.71
C LYS A 17 -6.64 -0.46 4.09
N ALA A 18 -5.72 -1.39 4.33
CA ALA A 18 -5.54 -2.03 5.63
C ALA A 18 -5.25 -1.02 6.76
N ALA A 19 -4.57 0.08 6.45
CA ALA A 19 -4.26 1.14 7.43
C ALA A 19 -5.46 2.05 7.72
N LEU A 20 -6.28 2.36 6.71
CA LEU A 20 -7.41 3.30 6.77
C LEU A 20 -8.73 2.65 7.24
N ILE A 21 -8.96 1.38 6.90
CA ILE A 21 -10.16 0.65 7.30
C ILE A 21 -10.13 0.41 8.81
N SER A 22 -11.20 0.84 9.49
CA SER A 22 -11.36 0.67 10.95
C SER A 22 -11.98 -0.67 11.34
N ASP A 23 -12.63 -1.35 10.41
CA ASP A 23 -13.16 -2.71 10.59
C ASP A 23 -12.02 -3.73 10.56
N ASP A 24 -11.84 -4.48 11.64
CA ASP A 24 -10.72 -5.41 11.79
C ASP A 24 -10.75 -6.56 10.77
N ASP A 25 -11.94 -7.09 10.44
CA ASP A 25 -12.08 -8.20 9.49
C ASP A 25 -11.73 -7.75 8.07
N LYS A 26 -12.15 -6.56 7.68
CA LYS A 26 -11.83 -5.98 6.37
C LYS A 26 -10.38 -5.49 6.29
N SER A 27 -9.85 -4.93 7.38
CA SER A 27 -8.43 -4.62 7.49
C SER A 27 -7.58 -5.89 7.32
N LEU A 28 -7.98 -7.00 7.94
CA LEU A 28 -7.32 -8.30 7.80
C LEU A 28 -7.38 -8.81 6.35
N ALA A 29 -8.54 -8.74 5.69
CA ALA A 29 -8.66 -9.16 4.29
C ALA A 29 -7.74 -8.35 3.35
N CYS A 30 -7.63 -7.04 3.56
CA CYS A 30 -6.67 -6.21 2.82
C CYS A 30 -5.22 -6.59 3.14
N ARG A 31 -4.90 -6.94 4.38
CA ARG A 31 -3.56 -7.42 4.75
C ARG A 31 -3.19 -8.72 4.04
N GLU A 32 -4.11 -9.66 3.98
CA GLU A 32 -3.91 -10.93 3.26
C GLU A 32 -3.72 -10.69 1.76
N ALA A 33 -4.57 -9.86 1.14
CA ALA A 33 -4.44 -9.50 -0.27
C ALA A 33 -3.12 -8.77 -0.57
N GLY A 34 -2.69 -7.88 0.32
CA GLY A 34 -1.39 -7.20 0.23
C GLY A 34 -0.22 -8.16 0.31
N ARG A 35 -0.27 -9.12 1.25
CA ARG A 35 0.74 -10.17 1.40
C ARG A 35 0.87 -11.01 0.12
N ASP A 36 -0.24 -11.43 -0.47
CA ASP A 36 -0.23 -12.21 -1.72
C ASP A 36 0.39 -11.43 -2.89
N LYS A 37 0.06 -10.14 -3.00
CA LYS A 37 0.63 -9.28 -4.05
C LYS A 37 2.12 -9.03 -3.85
N LEU A 38 2.58 -8.83 -2.62
CA LEU A 38 4.00 -8.69 -2.30
C LEU A 38 4.77 -9.99 -2.57
N ALA A 39 4.19 -11.14 -2.20
CA ALA A 39 4.78 -12.44 -2.52
C ALA A 39 4.90 -12.65 -4.05
N ALA A 40 3.88 -12.24 -4.82
CA ALA A 40 3.94 -12.29 -6.28
C ALA A 40 5.00 -11.34 -6.87
N LEU A 41 5.20 -10.17 -6.27
CA LEU A 41 6.27 -9.25 -6.64
C LEU A 41 7.65 -9.82 -6.31
N ALA A 42 7.83 -10.46 -5.16
CA ALA A 42 9.09 -11.09 -4.78
C ALA A 42 9.42 -12.30 -5.68
N ALA A 43 8.41 -13.05 -6.11
CA ALA A 43 8.56 -14.18 -7.03
C ALA A 43 8.93 -13.76 -8.46
N ASP A 44 8.43 -12.62 -8.93
CA ASP A 44 8.75 -12.02 -10.24
C ASP A 44 9.09 -10.53 -10.08
N PRO A 45 10.31 -10.20 -9.62
CA PRO A 45 10.66 -8.83 -9.29
C PRO A 45 10.74 -7.97 -10.55
N PRO A 46 10.02 -6.85 -10.62
CA PRO A 46 10.09 -5.97 -11.77
C PRO A 46 11.46 -5.29 -11.87
N THR A 47 11.89 -4.98 -13.10
CA THR A 47 13.17 -4.28 -13.34
C THR A 47 13.16 -2.88 -12.72
N ALA A 48 13.99 -2.69 -11.70
CA ALA A 48 14.05 -1.46 -10.90
C ALA A 48 14.26 -0.18 -11.73
N GLY A 49 14.96 -0.25 -12.88
CA GLY A 49 15.31 0.89 -13.71
C GLY A 49 14.14 1.69 -14.32
N SER A 50 12.91 1.16 -14.28
CA SER A 50 11.71 1.86 -14.78
C SER A 50 10.64 2.11 -13.71
N LEU A 51 10.88 1.68 -12.47
CA LEU A 51 9.91 1.80 -11.39
C LEU A 51 10.18 3.07 -10.56
N ARG A 52 9.16 3.92 -10.44
CA ARG A 52 9.19 5.08 -9.55
C ARG A 52 8.24 4.83 -8.39
N MET A 53 8.79 4.57 -7.20
CA MET A 53 8.01 4.28 -6.00
C MET A 53 7.01 5.39 -5.66
N ASP A 54 7.42 6.66 -5.71
CA ASP A 54 6.51 7.79 -5.45
C ASP A 54 5.34 7.86 -6.43
N GLY A 55 5.59 7.47 -7.69
CA GLY A 55 4.54 7.38 -8.72
C GLY A 55 3.56 6.24 -8.45
N ALA A 56 4.08 5.05 -8.11
CA ALA A 56 3.26 3.91 -7.72
C ALA A 56 2.44 4.20 -6.46
N TRP A 57 3.04 4.87 -5.48
CA TRP A 57 2.42 5.29 -4.23
C TRP A 57 1.28 6.28 -4.44
N THR A 58 1.49 7.32 -5.27
CA THR A 58 0.43 8.30 -5.60
C THR A 58 -0.77 7.60 -6.24
N LEU A 59 -0.54 6.67 -7.16
CA LEU A 59 -1.61 5.89 -7.79
C LEU A 59 -2.29 4.93 -6.80
N ALA A 60 -1.54 4.42 -5.82
CA ALA A 60 -2.06 3.51 -4.80
C ALA A 60 -2.99 4.26 -3.82
N ILE A 61 -2.64 5.49 -3.44
CA ILE A 61 -3.51 6.38 -2.66
C ILE A 61 -4.82 6.59 -3.41
N GLN A 62 -4.77 6.99 -4.68
CA GLN A 62 -5.97 7.20 -5.51
C GLN A 62 -6.85 5.95 -5.63
N LEU A 63 -6.22 4.77 -5.66
CA LEU A 63 -6.92 3.49 -5.72
C LEU A 63 -7.52 3.08 -4.36
N ALA A 64 -6.90 3.47 -3.25
CA ALA A 64 -7.41 3.20 -1.91
C ALA A 64 -8.55 4.15 -1.52
N GLU A 65 -8.47 5.42 -1.92
CA GLU A 65 -9.50 6.46 -1.71
C GLU A 65 -10.72 6.31 -2.63
N THR A 66 -10.90 5.17 -3.29
CA THR A 66 -12.07 4.94 -4.14
C THR A 66 -13.36 5.06 -3.34
N PRO A 67 -14.40 5.71 -3.90
CA PRO A 67 -15.62 6.07 -3.17
C PRO A 67 -16.44 4.87 -2.64
N GLU A 68 -16.14 3.65 -3.11
CA GLU A 68 -16.72 2.41 -2.61
C GLU A 68 -16.23 2.06 -1.19
N LEU A 69 -15.05 2.56 -0.79
CA LEU A 69 -14.44 2.37 0.53
C LEU A 69 -14.68 3.56 1.48
N ALA A 70 -15.20 4.68 0.97
CA ALA A 70 -15.54 5.86 1.77
C ALA A 70 -16.45 5.63 3.00
N PRO A 71 -17.41 4.67 3.02
CA PRO A 71 -18.17 4.37 4.24
C PRO A 71 -17.38 3.55 5.28
N GLU A 72 -16.22 3.01 4.90
CA GLU A 72 -15.38 2.09 5.67
C GLU A 72 -14.12 2.77 6.23
N GLU A 73 -13.70 3.85 5.56
CA GLU A 73 -12.72 4.80 6.05
C GLU A 73 -13.32 5.49 7.28
N GLY A 74 -12.94 5.03 8.48
CA GLY A 74 -13.30 5.71 9.72
C GLY A 74 -12.92 7.19 9.55
N GLN A 75 -13.91 8.08 9.66
CA GLN A 75 -13.88 9.49 9.24
C GLN A 75 -12.72 10.34 9.80
N VAL A 76 -11.51 10.07 9.37
CA VAL A 76 -10.31 10.79 9.76
C VAL A 76 -9.73 11.32 8.46
N ASN A 77 -9.64 12.64 8.33
CA ASN A 77 -8.93 13.31 7.23
C ASN A 77 -7.44 12.94 7.31
N LEU A 78 -7.12 11.72 6.89
CA LEU A 78 -5.78 11.17 6.89
C LEU A 78 -5.09 11.65 5.62
N THR A 79 -4.15 12.58 5.79
CA THR A 79 -3.41 13.12 4.65
C THR A 79 -2.18 12.26 4.45
N LEU A 80 -2.25 11.32 3.51
CA LEU A 80 -1.11 10.47 3.19
C LEU A 80 0.05 11.30 2.62
N PRO A 81 1.31 10.97 2.97
CA PRO A 81 2.46 11.71 2.46
C PRO A 81 2.57 11.54 0.94
N ARG A 82 3.09 12.57 0.26
CA ARG A 82 3.32 12.51 -1.19
C ARG A 82 4.46 11.57 -1.57
N ALA A 83 5.46 11.42 -0.70
CA ALA A 83 6.56 10.49 -0.88
C ALA A 83 6.17 9.11 -0.35
N CYS A 84 6.58 8.07 -1.05
CA CYS A 84 6.39 6.70 -0.60
C CYS A 84 7.19 6.47 0.70
N PRO A 85 6.58 5.97 1.79
CA PRO A 85 7.31 5.66 3.00
C PRO A 85 8.20 4.42 2.86
N PHE A 86 8.07 3.67 1.77
CA PHE A 86 8.81 2.42 1.52
C PHE A 86 9.76 2.54 0.34
N THR A 87 10.90 1.84 0.42
CA THR A 87 11.78 1.63 -0.73
C THR A 87 11.38 0.38 -1.50
N PHE A 88 11.84 0.25 -2.76
CA PHE A 88 11.53 -0.93 -3.56
C PHE A 88 12.18 -2.20 -2.99
N ASP A 89 13.45 -2.14 -2.57
CA ASP A 89 14.12 -3.27 -1.93
C ASP A 89 13.43 -3.68 -0.61
N GLU A 90 12.94 -2.72 0.18
CA GLU A 90 12.23 -3.02 1.43
C GLU A 90 10.97 -3.85 1.18
N ILE A 91 10.14 -3.50 0.18
CA ILE A 91 8.89 -4.23 -0.09
C ILE A 91 9.12 -5.61 -0.75
N LEU A 92 10.32 -5.87 -1.27
CA LEU A 92 10.70 -7.16 -1.83
C LEU A 92 11.41 -8.06 -0.82
N ASP A 93 11.75 -7.52 0.36
CA ASP A 93 12.43 -8.28 1.39
C ASP A 93 11.53 -9.43 1.88
N PRO A 94 12.02 -10.68 1.93
CA PRO A 94 11.23 -11.81 2.40
C PRO A 94 10.86 -11.70 3.90
N GLY A 95 11.55 -10.84 4.65
CA GLY A 95 11.24 -10.48 6.04
C GLY A 95 10.39 -9.20 6.17
N PHE A 96 9.83 -8.68 5.07
CA PHE A 96 8.96 -7.51 5.12
C PHE A 96 7.74 -7.76 6.02
N ASP A 97 7.69 -7.04 7.14
CA ASP A 97 6.60 -7.13 8.11
C ASP A 97 5.43 -6.25 7.68
N LEU A 98 4.38 -6.90 7.18
CA LEU A 98 3.18 -6.24 6.68
C LEU A 98 2.43 -5.48 7.77
N ASP A 99 2.35 -6.01 8.99
CA ASP A 99 1.64 -5.36 10.09
C ASP A 99 2.39 -4.09 10.54
N LEU A 100 3.73 -4.15 10.58
CA LEU A 100 4.57 -2.97 10.81
C LEU A 100 4.43 -1.94 9.68
N ALA A 101 4.34 -2.40 8.43
CA ALA A 101 4.13 -1.51 7.28
C ALA A 101 2.78 -0.79 7.36
N VAL A 102 1.70 -1.50 7.70
CA VAL A 102 0.37 -0.91 7.90
C VAL A 102 0.39 0.13 9.03
N ASP A 103 1.03 -0.17 10.15
CA ASP A 103 1.22 0.78 11.26
C ASP A 103 2.02 2.03 10.82
N ARG A 104 3.08 1.84 10.02
CA ARG A 104 3.88 2.94 9.45
C ARG A 104 3.04 3.85 8.55
N VAL A 105 2.16 3.28 7.71
CA VAL A 105 1.23 4.05 6.88
C VAL A 105 0.26 4.84 7.75
N ARG A 106 -0.37 4.19 8.73
CA ARG A 106 -1.31 4.83 9.67
C ARG A 106 -0.66 6.00 10.40
N LYS A 107 0.56 5.81 10.92
CA LYS A 107 1.34 6.88 11.57
C LYS A 107 1.64 8.01 10.61
N SER A 108 2.10 7.70 9.40
CA SER A 108 2.42 8.70 8.38
C SER A 108 1.21 9.54 7.97
N ALA A 109 0.03 8.93 7.93
CA ALA A 109 -1.22 9.60 7.57
C ALA A 109 -1.78 10.46 8.71
N SER A 110 -1.44 10.12 9.97
CA SER A 110 -1.86 10.87 11.17
C SER A 110 -0.97 12.07 11.49
N THR A 111 0.19 12.19 10.83
CA THR A 111 1.17 13.28 11.02
C THR A 111 1.10 14.40 9.99
N GLY A 112 0.05 14.40 9.15
CA GLY A 112 -0.20 15.40 8.10
C GLY A 112 -0.64 16.76 8.62
#